data_AF-A0A844A6W5-F1
#
_entry.id   AF-A0A844A6W5-F1
#
_cell.length_a   1.000
_cell.length_b   1.000
_cell.length_c   1.000
_cell.angle_alpha   90.00
_cell.angle_beta   90.00
_cell.angle_gamma   90.00
#
_symmetry.space_group_name_H-M   'P 1'
#
loop_
_entity.id
_entity.type
_entity.pdbx_description
1 polymer ?
#
loop_
_entity_poly.entity_id
_entity_poly.type
_entity_poly.pdbx_seq_one_letter_code
_entity_poly.pdbx_strand_id
1 'polypeptide(L)'
;MANARPALEEDTLFIACTRPAMIAGVTMEAMGMNVMLTTILYIVAGSIAYALVGVVFHLVFRALVKHDHNMFRILLAWVETRGRSRNSAYWGGATLAPLKLARKYDERDLGLA
;
A
#
# COMPACT_ATOMS: atom_id res chain seq x y z
N MET A 1 -21.39 39.10 -9.60
CA MET A 1 -21.65 38.06 -10.63
C MET A 1 -21.47 36.70 -9.96
N ALA A 2 -22.42 35.78 -10.20
CA ALA A 2 -22.73 34.64 -9.34
C ALA A 2 -21.56 33.67 -9.11
N ASN A 3 -21.28 33.38 -7.83
CA ASN A 3 -20.32 32.38 -7.35
C ASN A 3 -21.04 31.04 -7.10
N ALA A 4 -21.79 30.55 -8.09
CA ALA A 4 -22.50 29.27 -7.98
C ALA A 4 -21.58 28.15 -8.46
N ARG A 5 -21.06 27.35 -7.51
CA ARG A 5 -20.33 26.12 -7.84
C ARG A 5 -21.28 25.20 -8.64
N PRO A 6 -20.84 24.64 -9.79
CA PRO A 6 -21.67 23.71 -10.52
C PRO A 6 -22.05 22.53 -9.61
N ALA A 7 -23.31 22.11 -9.68
CA ALA A 7 -23.76 20.91 -8.99
C ALA A 7 -23.00 19.71 -9.53
N LEU A 8 -22.43 18.89 -8.64
CA LEU A 8 -21.70 17.69 -9.03
C LEU A 8 -22.73 16.59 -9.35
N GLU A 9 -22.55 15.96 -10.50
CA GLU A 9 -23.31 14.77 -10.87
C GLU A 9 -22.70 13.57 -10.15
N GLU A 10 -23.49 12.90 -9.30
CA GLU A 10 -23.05 11.80 -8.46
C GLU A 10 -23.60 10.47 -9.02
N ASP A 11 -22.70 9.62 -9.51
CA ASP A 11 -23.03 8.25 -9.93
C ASP A 11 -22.69 7.23 -8.83
N THR A 12 -23.51 6.19 -8.70
CA THR A 12 -23.26 5.11 -7.75
C THR A 12 -22.05 4.28 -8.17
N LEU A 13 -20.97 4.35 -7.40
CA LEU A 13 -19.78 3.55 -7.63
C LEU A 13 -19.91 2.15 -7.01
N PHE A 14 -19.95 1.11 -7.84
CA PHE A 14 -19.87 -0.28 -7.37
C PHE A 14 -18.45 -0.60 -6.89
N ILE A 15 -18.21 -0.47 -5.58
CA ILE A 15 -16.89 -0.68 -4.97
C ILE A 15 -16.28 -2.07 -5.25
N ALA A 16 -17.12 -3.07 -5.51
CA ALA A 16 -16.66 -4.41 -5.87
C ALA A 16 -15.89 -4.44 -7.19
N CYS A 17 -16.21 -3.52 -8.11
CA CYS A 17 -15.57 -3.42 -9.43
C CYS A 17 -14.28 -2.60 -9.41
N THR A 18 -14.04 -1.79 -8.37
CA THR A 18 -12.87 -0.91 -8.26
C THR A 18 -11.89 -1.30 -7.16
N ARG A 19 -12.30 -2.16 -6.22
CA ARG A 19 -11.38 -2.68 -5.20
C ARG A 19 -10.36 -3.64 -5.83
N PRO A 20 -9.13 -3.70 -5.29
CA PRO A 20 -8.15 -4.70 -5.69
C PRO A 20 -8.68 -6.12 -5.54
N ALA A 21 -8.14 -7.06 -6.33
CA ALA A 21 -8.45 -8.47 -6.15
C ALA A 21 -8.10 -8.94 -4.73
N MET A 22 -9.05 -9.63 -4.08
CA MET A 22 -8.90 -10.12 -2.71
C MET A 22 -9.25 -11.60 -2.61
N ILE A 23 -8.48 -12.35 -1.83
CA ILE A 23 -8.71 -13.75 -1.47
C ILE A 23 -8.93 -13.81 0.05
N ALA A 24 -10.04 -14.42 0.49
CA ALA A 24 -10.38 -14.57 1.90
C ALA A 24 -10.38 -13.25 2.73
N GLY A 25 -10.63 -12.11 2.07
CA GLY A 25 -10.66 -10.79 2.72
C GLY A 25 -9.28 -10.12 2.87
N VAL A 26 -8.25 -10.67 2.21
CA VAL A 26 -6.91 -10.09 2.13
C VAL A 26 -6.58 -9.83 0.65
N THR A 27 -5.80 -8.79 0.35
CA THR A 27 -5.39 -8.48 -1.04
C THR A 27 -4.47 -9.55 -1.60
N MET A 28 -4.43 -9.68 -2.94
CA MET A 28 -3.52 -10.62 -3.63
C MET A 28 -2.06 -10.46 -3.19
N GLU A 29 -1.58 -9.21 -3.07
CA GLU A 29 -0.21 -8.91 -2.64
C GLU A 29 0.09 -9.43 -1.23
N ALA A 30 -0.82 -9.18 -0.28
CA ALA A 30 -0.65 -9.63 1.10
C ALA A 30 -0.79 -11.14 1.23
N MET A 31 -1.65 -11.77 0.43
CA MET A 31 -1.73 -13.23 0.38
C MET A 31 -0.42 -13.84 -0.17
N GLY A 32 0.13 -13.27 -1.25
CA GLY A 32 1.42 -13.68 -1.81
C GLY A 32 2.56 -13.57 -0.80
N MET A 33 2.67 -12.43 -0.11
CA MET A 33 3.65 -12.23 0.97
C MET A 33 3.47 -13.23 2.11
N ASN A 34 2.23 -13.49 2.53
CA ASN A 34 1.96 -14.43 3.61
C ASN A 34 2.40 -15.85 3.24
N VAL A 35 2.04 -16.33 2.05
CA VAL A 35 2.40 -17.66 1.56
C VAL A 35 3.92 -17.78 1.43
N MET A 36 4.58 -16.77 0.86
CA MET A 36 6.03 -16.75 0.71
C MET A 36 6.74 -16.81 2.06
N LEU A 37 6.36 -15.94 3.00
CA LEU A 37 6.95 -15.90 4.34
C LEU A 37 6.72 -17.21 5.11
N THR A 38 5.48 -17.70 5.10
CA THR A 38 5.11 -18.95 5.79
C THR A 38 5.86 -20.14 5.23
N THR A 39 6.03 -20.20 3.90
CA THR A 39 6.78 -21.28 3.23
C THR A 39 8.26 -21.22 3.61
N ILE A 40 8.87 -20.04 3.62
CA ILE A 40 10.27 -19.88 4.04
C ILE A 40 10.45 -20.34 5.49
N LEU A 41 9.59 -19.88 6.41
CA LEU A 41 9.65 -20.26 7.82
C LEU A 41 9.46 -21.76 8.03
N TYR A 42 8.50 -22.37 7.32
CA TYR A 42 8.26 -23.81 7.34
C TYR A 42 9.51 -24.59 6.90
N ILE A 43 10.14 -24.20 5.80
CA ILE A 43 11.34 -24.88 5.28
C ILE A 43 12.52 -24.71 6.24
N VAL A 44 12.78 -23.49 6.71
CA VAL A 44 13.92 -23.18 7.58
C VAL A 44 13.79 -23.87 8.94
N ALA A 45 12.59 -23.94 9.50
CA ALA A 45 12.37 -24.57 10.79
C ALA A 45 12.21 -26.11 10.69
N GLY A 46 11.92 -26.64 9.50
CA GLY A 46 11.75 -28.08 9.27
C GLY A 46 10.57 -28.72 10.01
N SER A 47 9.59 -27.91 10.45
CA SER A 47 8.45 -28.38 11.24
C SER A 47 7.13 -27.80 10.74
N ILE A 48 6.12 -28.67 10.61
CA ILE A 48 4.77 -28.29 10.16
C ILE A 48 4.08 -27.30 11.09
N ALA A 49 4.48 -27.24 12.36
CA ALA A 49 3.95 -26.27 13.31
C ALA A 49 4.14 -24.82 12.84
N TYR A 50 5.20 -24.54 12.08
CA TYR A 50 5.47 -23.20 11.55
C TYR A 50 4.52 -22.78 10.42
N ALA A 51 3.75 -23.71 9.84
CA ALA A 51 2.67 -23.34 8.93
C ALA A 51 1.56 -22.54 9.64
N LEU A 52 1.35 -22.76 10.95
CA LEU A 52 0.35 -22.03 11.75
C LEU A 52 0.69 -20.54 11.89
N VAL A 53 1.97 -20.19 11.81
CA VAL A 53 2.41 -18.79 11.82
C VAL A 53 1.78 -18.01 10.66
N GLY A 54 1.62 -18.65 9.50
CA GLY A 54 0.92 -18.05 8.36
C GLY A 54 -0.55 -17.73 8.62
N VAL A 55 -1.22 -18.51 9.47
CA VAL A 55 -2.62 -18.21 9.86
C VAL A 55 -2.65 -16.95 10.72
N VAL A 56 -1.73 -16.81 11.67
CA VAL A 56 -1.63 -15.61 12.51
C VAL A 56 -1.35 -14.37 11.65
N PHE A 57 -0.37 -14.44 10.76
CA PHE A 57 -0.08 -13.34 9.83
C PHE A 57 -1.27 -13.02 8.91
N HIS A 58 -1.99 -14.02 8.42
CA HIS A 58 -3.17 -13.80 7.61
C HIS A 58 -4.25 -12.99 8.35
N LEU A 59 -4.48 -13.28 9.63
CA LEU A 59 -5.44 -12.53 10.44
C LEU A 59 -5.01 -11.07 10.65
N VAL A 60 -3.71 -10.85 10.88
CA VAL A 60 -3.15 -9.50 10.97
C VAL A 60 -3.32 -8.75 9.65
N PHE A 61 -2.99 -9.38 8.52
CA PHE A 61 -3.17 -8.76 7.20
C PHE A 61 -4.63 -8.45 6.91
N ARG A 62 -5.56 -9.32 7.31
CA ARG A 62 -6.99 -9.07 7.19
C ARG A 62 -7.44 -7.87 8.03
N ALA A 63 -6.92 -7.71 9.24
CA ALA A 63 -7.20 -6.53 10.07
C ALA A 63 -6.66 -5.25 9.42
N LEU A 64 -5.47 -5.32 8.82
CA LEU A 64 -4.83 -4.20 8.12
C LEU A 64 -5.59 -3.79 6.84
N VAL A 65 -5.96 -4.74 5.98
CA VAL A 65 -6.72 -4.50 4.74
C VAL A 65 -8.09 -3.89 5.03
N LYS A 66 -8.69 -4.18 6.19
CA LYS A 66 -9.97 -3.59 6.62
C LYS A 66 -9.90 -2.06 6.73
N HIS A 67 -8.74 -1.51 7.10
CA HIS A 67 -8.54 -0.07 7.20
C HIS A 67 -8.30 0.57 5.84
N ASP A 68 -7.42 -0.01 5.02
CA ASP A 68 -7.15 0.45 3.67
C ASP A 68 -6.80 -0.73 2.75
N HIS A 69 -7.65 -0.93 1.74
CA HIS A 69 -7.50 -1.97 0.72
C HIS A 69 -6.24 -1.79 -0.15
N ASN A 70 -5.72 -0.56 -0.28
CA ASN A 70 -4.56 -0.26 -1.11
C ASN A 70 -3.24 -0.25 -0.34
N MET A 71 -3.26 -0.43 0.99
CA MET A 71 -2.07 -0.28 1.83
C MET A 71 -0.89 -1.16 1.39
N PHE A 72 -1.15 -2.41 1.03
CA PHE A 72 -0.09 -3.33 0.58
C PHE A 72 0.48 -2.98 -0.80
N ARG A 73 -0.35 -2.42 -1.71
CA ARG A 73 0.14 -1.88 -2.98
C ARG A 73 1.02 -0.66 -2.77
N ILE A 74 0.61 0.24 -1.87
CA ILE A 74 1.38 1.43 -1.52
C ILE A 74 2.71 1.01 -0.86
N LEU A 75 2.66 0.02 0.03
CA LEU A 75 3.87 -0.54 0.65
C LEU A 75 4.82 -1.11 -0.40
N LEU A 76 4.33 -1.92 -1.34
CA LEU A 76 5.17 -2.50 -2.37
C LEU A 76 5.76 -1.43 -3.29
N ALA A 77 4.94 -0.46 -3.73
CA ALA A 77 5.41 0.67 -4.52
C ALA A 77 6.47 1.49 -3.76
N TRP A 78 6.31 1.67 -2.45
CA TRP A 78 7.31 2.33 -1.61
C TRP A 78 8.61 1.52 -1.55
N VAL A 79 8.53 0.19 -1.40
CA VAL A 79 9.71 -0.69 -1.40
C VAL A 79 10.44 -0.59 -2.74
N GLU A 80 9.72 -0.68 -3.86
CA GLU A 80 10.28 -0.62 -5.21
C GLU A 80 10.91 0.74 -5.54
N THR A 81 10.34 1.83 -5.05
CA THR A 81 10.83 3.19 -5.35
C THR A 81 11.86 3.67 -4.33
N ARG A 82 11.42 3.84 -3.07
CA ARG A 82 12.21 4.45 -2.00
C ARG A 82 13.02 3.42 -1.22
N GLY A 83 12.47 2.23 -0.99
CA GLY A 83 13.16 1.14 -0.27
C GLY A 83 14.42 0.65 -0.98
N ARG A 84 14.45 0.65 -2.31
CA ARG A 84 15.64 0.32 -3.11
C ARG A 84 16.74 1.39 -3.07
N SER A 85 16.40 2.63 -2.69
CA SER A 85 17.36 3.75 -2.67
C SER A 85 18.21 3.74 -1.39
N ARG A 86 19.33 3.02 -1.44
CA ARG A 86 20.28 2.87 -0.31
C ARG A 86 21.09 4.14 -0.02
N ASN A 87 21.23 5.04 -0.98
CA ASN A 87 21.96 6.31 -0.86
C ASN A 87 21.02 7.52 -0.71
N SER A 88 19.74 7.28 -0.43
CA SER A 88 18.75 8.36 -0.28
C SER A 88 19.12 9.37 0.81
N ALA A 89 19.81 8.95 1.87
CA ALA A 89 20.33 9.84 2.90
C ALA A 89 21.41 10.79 2.39
N TYR A 90 22.26 10.34 1.45
CA TYR A 90 23.30 11.16 0.84
C TYR A 90 22.72 12.18 -0.14
N TRP A 91 21.71 11.78 -0.92
CA TRP A 91 21.08 12.64 -1.93
C TRP A 91 19.88 13.46 -1.43
N GLY A 92 19.43 13.24 -0.19
CA GLY A 92 18.26 13.90 0.38
C GLY A 92 16.92 13.45 -0.22
N GLY A 93 16.89 12.34 -0.97
CA GLY A 93 15.70 11.81 -1.62
C GLY A 93 15.96 10.49 -2.35
N ALA A 94 14.90 9.83 -2.82
CA ALA A 94 15.03 8.58 -3.59
C ALA A 94 15.51 8.81 -5.05
N THR A 95 15.59 10.06 -5.50
CA THR A 95 16.08 10.41 -6.84
C THR A 95 17.59 10.62 -6.84
N LEU A 96 18.22 10.33 -7.98
CA LEU A 96 19.62 10.66 -8.25
C LEU A 96 19.76 11.96 -9.05
N ALA A 97 18.66 12.70 -9.24
CA ALA A 97 18.69 13.97 -9.95
C ALA A 97 19.55 14.99 -9.18
N PRO A 98 20.48 15.70 -9.86
CA PRO A 98 21.30 16.73 -9.22
C PRO A 98 20.49 18.00 -8.89
N LEU A 99 19.24 18.08 -9.35
CA LEU A 99 18.33 19.18 -9.05
C LEU A 99 17.74 19.01 -7.65
N LYS A 100 17.72 20.09 -6.87
CA LYS A 100 17.06 20.09 -5.55
C LYS A 100 15.59 19.69 -5.69
N LEU A 101 15.17 18.65 -4.96
CA LEU A 101 13.75 18.32 -4.84
C LEU A 101 13.05 19.43 -4.05
N ALA A 102 12.34 20.30 -4.75
CA ALA A 102 11.42 21.24 -4.13
C ALA A 102 10.04 20.58 -4.03
N ARG A 103 9.56 20.32 -2.82
CA ARG A 103 8.17 19.92 -2.61
C ARG A 103 7.29 21.15 -2.75
N LYS A 104 6.74 21.38 -3.95
CA LYS A 104 5.73 22.42 -4.22
C LYS A 104 4.34 21.96 -3.79
N TYR A 105 4.20 21.53 -2.54
CA TYR A 105 2.88 21.21 -1.99
C TYR A 105 2.34 22.43 -1.29
N ASP A 106 1.12 22.85 -1.65
CA ASP A 106 0.40 23.93 -1.01
C ASP A 106 -0.96 23.40 -0.53
N GLU A 107 -1.30 23.63 0.73
CA GLU A 107 -2.56 23.17 1.33
C GLU A 107 -3.79 23.81 0.64
N ARG A 108 -3.58 24.97 0.01
CA ARG A 108 -4.57 25.68 -0.81
C ARG A 108 -4.98 24.88 -2.06
N ASP A 109 -4.08 24.05 -2.60
CA ASP A 109 -4.35 23.27 -3.81
C ASP A 109 -5.34 22.12 -3.55
N LEU A 110 -5.48 21.68 -2.30
CA LEU A 110 -6.41 20.63 -1.88
C LEU A 110 -7.71 21.17 -1.27
N GLY A 111 -7.86 22.49 -1.16
CA GLY A 111 -9.05 23.11 -0.56
C GLY A 111 -9.24 22.77 0.93
N LEU A 112 -8.14 22.47 1.63
CA LEU A 112 -8.12 22.15 3.08
C LEU A 112 -7.90 23.40 3.96
N ALA A 113 -7.74 24.58 3.35
CA ALA A 113 -7.48 25.86 3.99
C ALA A 113 -8.55 26.91 3.60
#